data_AF-A0A1I2UKZ5-F1
#
_entry.id   AF-A0A1I2UKZ5-F1
#
_cell.length_a   1.000
_cell.length_b   1.000
_cell.length_c   1.000
_cell.angle_alpha   90.00
_cell.angle_beta   90.00
_cell.angle_gamma   90.00
#
_symmetry.space_group_name_H-M   'P 1'
#
loop_
_entity.id
_entity.type
_entity.pdbx_description
1 polymer ?
#
loop_
_entity_poly.entity_id
_entity_poly.type
_entity_poly.pdbx_seq_one_letter_code
_entity_poly.pdbx_strand_id
1 'polypeptide(L)'
;MPSALPDGEPVPDDGALPAHALAGAAERPLGFYLHVPYCATRCGYCDFNTYTATELRGTGGVLASRDNYADTLIDEVRLARKVLGDDPRPVRTVFVGGGTPTLLAADDLVRMLGAIRDEFGLADDAEITTEANPESVDPRYLETLRAGGFNRISFGMQSARQHVLKVLDRTHTPGRPEACVAEARAVGFEHVNLDLIYGTPGESDDDWRASLDAALGAGPDHVSAYALIVEEGTQLARRIRRGEVPMTDDDVHADRYLIADEVLSGAGFDWYEVSNWATSAAGRCLHNELYWRGADWWGAGPGAHSHVGGVRWWNVKHPGAYAGALAAGRSPGAGRELLSEEDRRVERILLELRLREGCPLSLLRAEGLAAARRARAEGLLESGPYGEGRAVLTLRGRLLADAVVRDLVD
;
A
#
# COMPACT_ATOMS: atom_id res chain seq x y z
N MET A 1 8.49 3.81 -4.72
CA MET A 1 9.34 4.61 -3.79
C MET A 1 10.64 4.94 -4.49
N PRO A 2 10.95 6.21 -4.77
CA PRO A 2 12.21 6.53 -5.45
C PRO A 2 13.39 5.85 -4.75
N SER A 3 14.36 5.41 -5.55
CA SER A 3 15.55 4.73 -5.02
C SER A 3 16.28 5.59 -3.96
N ALA A 4 16.12 6.92 -4.01
CA ALA A 4 16.49 7.87 -2.98
C ALA A 4 15.30 8.23 -2.07
N LEU A 5 15.55 8.42 -0.77
CA LEU A 5 14.59 9.07 0.12
C LEU A 5 14.42 10.54 -0.30
N PRO A 6 13.27 11.18 -0.04
CA PRO A 6 13.11 12.61 -0.25
C PRO A 6 14.12 13.41 0.59
N ASP A 7 14.43 14.62 0.14
CA ASP A 7 15.06 15.61 0.99
C ASP A 7 14.06 16.08 2.07
N GLY A 8 14.56 16.46 3.24
CA GLY A 8 13.69 16.91 4.32
C GLY A 8 14.47 17.51 5.49
N GLU A 9 13.73 18.11 6.41
CA GLU A 9 14.29 18.55 7.69
C GLU A 9 14.71 17.34 8.54
N PRO A 10 15.76 17.45 9.37
CA PRO A 10 16.10 16.40 10.32
C PRO A 10 14.94 16.10 11.29
N VAL A 11 14.72 14.82 11.57
CA VAL A 11 13.81 14.40 12.64
C VAL A 11 14.52 14.58 13.99
N PRO A 12 13.87 15.15 15.02
CA PRO A 12 14.43 15.19 16.37
C PRO A 12 14.84 13.79 16.87
N ASP A 13 15.91 13.70 17.66
CA ASP A 13 16.39 12.42 18.18
C ASP A 13 15.33 11.70 19.04
N ASP A 14 14.40 12.41 19.66
CA ASP A 14 13.27 11.84 20.42
C ASP A 14 12.02 11.58 19.57
N GLY A 15 12.06 11.92 18.27
CA GLY A 15 10.93 11.78 17.34
C GLY A 15 9.82 12.81 17.53
N ALA A 16 10.03 13.85 18.36
CA ALA A 16 8.98 14.80 18.71
C ALA A 16 8.33 15.47 17.49
N LEU A 17 7.00 15.54 17.51
CA LEU A 17 6.19 16.26 16.54
C LEU A 17 5.91 17.69 17.03
N PRO A 18 5.78 18.67 16.13
CA PRO A 18 5.32 20.01 16.50
C PRO A 18 3.90 19.95 17.09
N ALA A 19 3.60 20.83 18.05
CA ALA A 19 2.33 20.81 18.80
C ALA A 19 1.07 20.86 17.91
N HIS A 20 1.14 21.53 16.75
CA HIS A 20 0.02 21.60 15.82
C HIS A 20 -0.34 20.25 15.19
N ALA A 21 0.59 19.29 15.12
CA ALA A 21 0.35 17.97 14.54
C ALA A 21 -0.65 17.16 15.37
N LEU A 22 -0.65 17.37 16.69
CA LEU A 22 -1.56 16.68 17.61
C LEU A 22 -2.89 17.44 17.81
N ALA A 23 -2.99 18.67 17.31
CA ALA A 23 -4.23 19.44 17.36
C ALA A 23 -5.32 18.75 16.52
N GLY A 24 -6.51 18.57 17.11
CA GLY A 24 -7.65 17.91 16.45
C GLY A 24 -7.42 16.44 16.11
N ALA A 25 -6.41 15.78 16.71
CA ALA A 25 -6.09 14.39 16.45
C ALA A 25 -7.32 13.47 16.56
N ALA A 26 -8.19 13.71 17.54
CA ALA A 26 -9.43 12.95 17.76
C ALA A 26 -10.40 12.90 16.56
N GLU A 27 -10.29 13.83 15.60
CA GLU A 27 -11.12 13.87 14.39
C GLU A 27 -10.52 13.08 13.22
N ARG A 28 -9.25 12.65 13.32
CA ARG A 28 -8.53 11.89 12.30
C ARG A 28 -8.33 10.45 12.78
N PRO A 29 -8.77 9.43 12.03
CA PRO A 29 -8.48 8.06 12.40
C PRO A 29 -6.97 7.79 12.40
N LEU A 30 -6.53 6.89 13.27
CA LEU A 30 -5.13 6.47 13.39
C LEU A 30 -4.94 5.06 12.81
N GLY A 31 -4.00 4.91 11.88
CA GLY A 31 -3.52 3.64 11.36
C GLY A 31 -2.06 3.34 11.73
N PHE A 32 -1.67 2.08 11.61
CA PHE A 32 -0.28 1.65 11.69
C PHE A 32 0.11 0.89 10.43
N TYR A 33 1.29 1.20 9.90
CA TYR A 33 1.93 0.41 8.86
C TYR A 33 3.19 -0.22 9.42
N LEU A 34 3.30 -1.55 9.32
CA LEU A 34 4.46 -2.30 9.77
C LEU A 34 5.22 -2.80 8.54
N HIS A 35 6.32 -2.15 8.22
CA HIS A 35 7.17 -2.54 7.12
C HIS A 35 7.99 -3.76 7.52
N VAL A 36 8.00 -4.83 6.72
CA VAL A 36 8.90 -5.97 6.87
C VAL A 36 9.81 -6.02 5.64
N PRO A 37 11.11 -5.70 5.76
CA PRO A 37 11.97 -5.42 4.61
C PRO A 37 12.56 -6.68 3.96
N TYR A 38 12.15 -7.89 4.37
CA TYR A 38 12.81 -9.13 3.95
C TYR A 38 12.15 -9.77 2.74
N CYS A 39 12.96 -10.16 1.76
CA CYS A 39 12.53 -10.98 0.63
C CYS A 39 13.40 -12.25 0.51
N ALA A 40 12.84 -13.32 -0.05
CA ALA A 40 13.61 -14.50 -0.43
C ALA A 40 14.44 -14.21 -1.68
N THR A 41 13.82 -13.53 -2.65
CA THR A 41 14.42 -13.05 -3.89
C THR A 41 13.90 -11.65 -4.19
N ARG A 42 14.72 -10.83 -4.85
CA ARG A 42 14.29 -9.52 -5.33
C ARG A 42 13.67 -9.67 -6.73
N CYS A 43 12.37 -9.40 -6.85
CA CYS A 43 11.70 -9.41 -8.15
C CYS A 43 12.28 -8.29 -9.03
N GLY A 44 12.50 -8.54 -10.32
CA GLY A 44 13.24 -7.62 -11.19
C GLY A 44 12.57 -6.25 -11.39
N TYR A 45 11.26 -6.16 -11.17
CA TYR A 45 10.45 -4.94 -11.25
C TYR A 45 10.32 -4.20 -9.90
N CYS A 46 10.66 -4.84 -8.78
CA CYS A 46 10.35 -4.33 -7.45
C CYS A 46 11.27 -3.17 -7.06
N ASP A 47 10.67 -2.00 -6.81
CA ASP A 47 11.35 -0.80 -6.29
C ASP A 47 11.34 -0.69 -4.75
N PHE A 48 10.58 -1.56 -4.07
CA PHE A 48 10.37 -1.47 -2.63
C PHE A 48 11.66 -1.61 -1.84
N ASN A 49 11.66 -1.05 -0.62
CA ASN A 49 12.76 -1.14 0.33
C ASN A 49 12.92 -2.57 0.88
N THR A 50 13.54 -3.44 0.09
CA THR A 50 13.62 -4.87 0.36
C THR A 50 15.06 -5.38 0.31
N TYR A 51 15.32 -6.41 1.10
CA TYR A 51 16.63 -6.99 1.29
C TYR A 51 16.54 -8.52 1.32
N THR A 52 17.42 -9.16 0.56
CA THR A 52 17.68 -10.58 0.63
C THR A 52 18.68 -10.91 1.73
N ALA A 53 18.72 -12.18 2.15
CA ALA A 53 19.69 -12.62 3.15
C ALA A 53 21.15 -12.35 2.73
N THR A 54 21.47 -12.40 1.43
CA THR A 54 22.82 -12.14 0.92
C THR A 54 23.20 -10.67 1.04
N GLU A 55 22.27 -9.75 0.74
CA GLU A 55 22.50 -8.30 0.85
C GLU A 55 22.76 -7.86 2.30
N LEU A 56 22.14 -8.54 3.28
CA LEU A 56 22.31 -8.24 4.71
C LEU A 56 23.56 -8.87 5.33
N ARG A 57 24.11 -9.96 4.77
CA ARG A 57 25.33 -10.60 5.30
C ARG A 57 26.59 -9.75 5.10
N GLY A 58 26.59 -8.85 4.11
CA GLY A 58 27.74 -7.99 3.80
C GLY A 58 27.97 -6.82 4.76
N THR A 59 27.04 -6.53 5.67
CA THR A 59 27.02 -5.28 6.45
C THR A 59 27.29 -5.43 7.95
N GLY A 60 27.81 -6.58 8.40
CA GLY A 60 28.58 -6.67 9.65
C GLY A 60 27.81 -6.52 10.97
N GLY A 61 26.53 -6.89 11.07
CA GLY A 61 25.81 -6.81 12.34
C GLY A 61 24.69 -7.83 12.53
N VAL A 62 24.71 -8.54 13.67
CA VAL A 62 23.65 -9.42 14.21
C VAL A 62 22.30 -8.68 14.36
N LEU A 63 22.33 -7.34 14.39
CA LEU A 63 21.17 -6.44 14.55
C LEU A 63 20.23 -6.34 13.33
N ALA A 64 20.58 -6.94 12.19
CA ALA A 64 19.71 -6.96 11.00
C ALA A 64 19.05 -8.33 10.73
N SER A 65 19.11 -9.25 11.70
CA SER A 65 18.54 -10.60 11.57
C SER A 65 17.01 -10.57 11.55
N ARG A 66 16.39 -11.60 10.98
CA ARG A 66 14.94 -11.81 11.07
C ARG A 66 14.51 -12.12 12.51
N ASP A 67 15.35 -12.84 13.25
CA ASP A 67 15.02 -13.39 14.57
C ASP A 67 14.79 -12.33 15.66
N ASN A 68 15.36 -11.12 15.51
CA ASN A 68 15.21 -10.01 16.46
C ASN A 68 14.41 -8.83 15.88
N TYR A 69 13.86 -9.01 14.67
CA TYR A 69 13.17 -7.93 13.97
C TYR A 69 11.91 -7.48 14.70
N ALA A 70 11.12 -8.44 15.21
CA ALA A 70 9.90 -8.14 15.95
C ALA A 70 10.19 -7.26 17.18
N ASP A 71 11.23 -7.58 17.95
CA ASP A 71 11.61 -6.81 19.13
C ASP A 71 12.01 -5.37 18.75
N THR A 72 12.78 -5.23 17.67
CA THR A 72 13.20 -3.92 17.16
C THR A 72 12.00 -3.07 16.72
N LEU A 73 11.06 -3.66 16.00
CA LEU A 73 9.84 -2.95 15.57
C LEU A 73 8.95 -2.59 16.77
N ILE A 74 8.83 -3.48 17.77
CA ILE A 74 8.10 -3.20 19.02
C ILE A 74 8.71 -2.01 19.76
N ASP A 75 10.04 -1.85 19.74
CA ASP A 75 10.69 -0.67 20.33
C ASP A 75 10.32 0.64 19.61
N GLU A 76 10.08 0.60 18.30
CA GLU A 76 9.53 1.76 17.58
C GLU A 76 8.06 2.01 17.92
N VAL A 77 7.23 0.98 18.12
CA VAL A 77 5.84 1.16 18.58
C VAL A 77 5.82 1.86 19.95
N ARG A 78 6.74 1.50 20.84
CA ARG A 78 6.93 2.19 22.13
C ARG A 78 7.42 3.63 21.96
N LEU A 79 8.29 3.89 20.98
CA LEU A 79 8.67 5.26 20.61
C LEU A 79 7.46 6.05 20.12
N ALA A 80 6.63 5.47 19.26
CA ALA A 80 5.39 6.09 18.78
C ALA A 80 4.50 6.50 19.96
N ARG A 81 4.33 5.63 20.96
CA ARG A 81 3.55 5.96 22.16
C ARG A 81 4.16 7.13 22.94
N LYS A 82 5.48 7.19 23.08
CA LYS A 82 6.15 8.34 23.73
C LYS A 82 5.92 9.65 22.96
N VAL A 83 5.97 9.60 21.62
CA VAL A 83 5.81 10.78 20.75
C VAL A 83 4.37 11.27 20.71
N LEU A 84 3.41 10.36 20.60
CA LEU A 84 1.98 10.68 20.54
C LEU A 84 1.36 10.93 21.92
N GLY A 85 2.06 10.55 23.01
CA GLY A 85 1.63 10.75 24.38
C GLY A 85 0.38 9.93 24.72
N ASP A 86 -0.49 10.46 25.57
CA ASP A 86 -1.76 9.84 25.98
C ASP A 86 -2.84 9.98 24.90
N ASP A 87 -2.49 9.77 23.62
CA ASP A 87 -3.45 9.75 22.52
C ASP A 87 -4.53 8.71 22.81
N PRO A 88 -5.81 9.12 22.98
CA PRO A 88 -6.89 8.25 23.39
C PRO A 88 -7.51 7.48 22.22
N ARG A 89 -7.06 7.73 20.98
CA ARG A 89 -7.62 7.10 19.79
C ARG A 89 -7.26 5.62 19.77
N PRO A 90 -8.24 4.71 19.69
CA PRO A 90 -7.94 3.33 19.36
C PRO A 90 -7.47 3.25 17.90
N VAL A 91 -6.50 2.38 17.61
CA VAL A 91 -6.00 2.18 16.24
C VAL A 91 -7.09 1.50 15.41
N ARG A 92 -7.38 2.09 14.25
CA ARG A 92 -8.44 1.62 13.35
C ARG A 92 -7.94 0.66 12.29
N THR A 93 -6.68 0.77 11.89
CA THR A 93 -6.08 -0.17 10.94
C THR A 93 -4.65 -0.50 11.30
N VAL A 94 -4.25 -1.76 11.09
CA VAL A 94 -2.85 -2.19 11.11
C VAL A 94 -2.60 -2.93 9.81
N PHE A 95 -1.59 -2.51 9.05
CA PHE A 95 -1.22 -3.16 7.80
C PHE A 95 0.24 -3.57 7.83
N VAL A 96 0.49 -4.88 7.72
CA VAL A 96 1.84 -5.43 7.65
C VAL A 96 2.19 -5.71 6.19
N GLY A 97 3.17 -4.99 5.67
CA GLY A 97 3.56 -5.09 4.25
C GLY A 97 5.06 -4.93 4.03
N GLY A 98 5.47 -4.71 2.78
CA GLY A 98 6.84 -4.37 2.43
C GLY A 98 7.46 -5.38 1.48
N GLY A 99 8.43 -6.16 1.96
CA GLY A 99 9.01 -7.26 1.21
C GLY A 99 8.10 -8.49 1.22
N THR A 100 8.28 -9.34 2.23
CA THR A 100 7.41 -10.49 2.46
C THR A 100 7.26 -10.67 3.96
N PRO A 101 6.20 -10.08 4.57
CA PRO A 101 5.93 -10.22 6.00
C PRO A 101 5.97 -11.67 6.48
N THR A 102 5.43 -12.57 5.67
CA THR A 102 5.35 -14.01 5.97
C THR A 102 6.66 -14.79 5.80
N LEU A 103 7.80 -14.10 5.68
CA LEU A 103 9.12 -14.69 5.92
C LEU A 103 9.54 -14.64 7.40
N LEU A 104 8.86 -13.85 8.21
CA LEU A 104 8.94 -13.93 9.67
C LEU A 104 8.07 -15.09 10.17
N ALA A 105 8.28 -15.50 11.42
CA ALA A 105 7.35 -16.43 12.05
C ALA A 105 5.99 -15.74 12.25
N ALA A 106 4.88 -16.48 12.12
CA ALA A 106 3.54 -15.92 12.35
C ALA A 106 3.41 -15.32 13.76
N ASP A 107 4.01 -15.97 14.77
CA ASP A 107 4.04 -15.49 16.15
C ASP A 107 4.71 -14.11 16.28
N ASP A 108 5.71 -13.80 15.45
CA ASP A 108 6.35 -12.48 15.46
C ASP A 108 5.41 -11.41 14.92
N LEU A 109 4.63 -11.69 13.86
CA LEU A 109 3.60 -10.77 13.37
C LEU A 109 2.53 -10.52 14.45
N VAL A 110 2.13 -11.57 15.16
CA VAL A 110 1.17 -11.48 16.28
C VAL A 110 1.74 -10.67 17.44
N ARG A 111 3.02 -10.84 17.79
CA ARG A 111 3.69 -10.04 18.84
C ARG A 111 3.77 -8.57 18.49
N MET A 112 4.09 -8.23 17.24
CA MET A 112 4.13 -6.84 16.77
C MET A 112 2.74 -6.19 16.83
N LEU A 113 1.68 -6.89 16.40
CA LEU A 113 0.30 -6.44 16.58
C LEU A 113 -0.07 -6.30 18.06
N GLY A 114 0.37 -7.24 18.90
CA GLY A 114 0.16 -7.21 20.34
C GLY A 114 0.72 -5.94 20.98
N ALA A 115 1.90 -5.50 20.59
CA ALA A 115 2.47 -4.24 21.09
C ALA A 115 1.63 -3.02 20.68
N ILE A 116 1.09 -2.97 19.46
CA ILE A 116 0.17 -1.88 19.08
C ILE A 116 -1.09 -1.92 19.94
N ARG A 117 -1.65 -3.13 20.17
CA ARG A 117 -2.84 -3.31 21.01
C ARG A 117 -2.60 -2.88 22.45
N ASP A 118 -1.45 -3.22 23.02
CA ASP A 118 -1.12 -2.91 24.41
C ASP A 118 -0.81 -1.40 24.59
N GLU A 119 -0.07 -0.82 23.64
CA GLU A 119 0.29 0.59 23.71
C GLU A 119 -0.90 1.47 23.34
N PHE A 120 -1.66 1.15 22.28
CA PHE A 120 -2.70 2.01 21.68
C PHE A 120 -4.15 1.56 21.80
N GLY A 121 -4.39 0.29 22.10
CA GLY A 121 -5.70 -0.30 21.89
C GLY A 121 -6.05 -0.43 20.41
N LEU A 122 -7.04 -1.24 20.12
CA LEU A 122 -7.61 -1.42 18.79
C LEU A 122 -9.08 -1.04 18.84
N ALA A 123 -9.61 -0.48 17.75
CA ALA A 123 -11.04 -0.31 17.60
C ALA A 123 -11.72 -1.69 17.53
N ASP A 124 -12.97 -1.80 17.99
CA ASP A 124 -13.72 -3.06 17.96
C ASP A 124 -13.85 -3.63 16.54
N ASP A 125 -13.89 -2.75 15.54
CA ASP A 125 -13.97 -3.03 14.10
C ASP A 125 -12.63 -2.83 13.38
N ALA A 126 -11.49 -2.88 14.08
CA ALA A 126 -10.19 -2.61 13.47
C ALA A 126 -9.85 -3.58 12.33
N GLU A 127 -9.39 -3.05 11.20
CA GLU A 127 -8.88 -3.85 10.07
C GLU A 127 -7.41 -4.20 10.31
N ILE A 128 -7.09 -5.48 10.42
CA ILE A 128 -5.75 -5.99 10.66
C ILE A 128 -5.33 -6.84 9.47
N THR A 129 -4.54 -6.24 8.58
CA THR A 129 -4.11 -6.81 7.31
C THR A 129 -2.65 -7.27 7.36
N THR A 130 -2.33 -8.40 6.71
CA THR A 130 -0.95 -8.71 6.31
C THR A 130 -0.88 -9.06 4.82
N GLU A 131 0.18 -8.61 4.16
CA GLU A 131 0.59 -9.16 2.86
C GLU A 131 1.24 -10.53 3.07
N ALA A 132 1.09 -11.41 2.09
CA ALA A 132 1.66 -12.75 2.08
C ALA A 132 2.11 -13.15 0.68
N ASN A 133 3.27 -13.78 0.61
CA ASN A 133 3.65 -14.56 -0.57
C ASN A 133 2.94 -15.93 -0.47
N PRO A 134 2.24 -16.39 -1.53
CA PRO A 134 1.58 -17.70 -1.52
C PRO A 134 2.50 -18.88 -1.16
N GLU A 135 3.81 -18.78 -1.44
CA GLU A 135 4.79 -19.84 -1.17
C GLU A 135 5.36 -19.82 0.25
N SER A 136 5.04 -18.82 1.08
CA SER A 136 5.58 -18.70 2.45
C SER A 136 4.54 -18.89 3.54
N VAL A 137 3.33 -19.36 3.18
CA VAL A 137 2.27 -19.67 4.14
C VAL A 137 1.78 -21.10 3.96
N ASP A 138 1.33 -21.68 5.06
CA ASP A 138 0.58 -22.94 5.12
C ASP A 138 -0.64 -22.75 6.03
N PRO A 139 -1.56 -23.73 6.12
CA PRO A 139 -2.76 -23.61 6.95
C PRO A 139 -2.45 -23.28 8.42
N ARG A 140 -1.40 -23.85 9.01
CA ARG A 140 -1.03 -23.60 10.41
C ARG A 140 -0.56 -22.15 10.60
N TYR A 141 0.20 -21.62 9.65
CA TYR A 141 0.62 -20.21 9.65
C TYR A 141 -0.60 -19.29 9.66
N LEU A 142 -1.59 -19.57 8.81
CA LEU A 142 -2.83 -18.80 8.71
C LEU A 142 -3.69 -18.91 9.98
N GLU A 143 -3.79 -20.10 10.58
CA GLU A 143 -4.46 -20.30 11.88
C GLU A 143 -3.83 -19.44 12.99
N THR A 144 -2.49 -19.42 13.08
CA THR A 144 -1.77 -18.59 14.06
C THR A 144 -2.08 -17.11 13.86
N LEU A 145 -2.04 -16.61 12.62
CA LEU A 145 -2.38 -15.21 12.34
C LEU A 145 -3.82 -14.89 12.72
N ARG A 146 -4.77 -15.74 12.33
CA ARG A 146 -6.19 -15.51 12.61
C ARG A 146 -6.47 -15.49 14.11
N ALA A 147 -5.86 -16.42 14.86
CA ALA A 147 -5.93 -16.47 16.32
C ALA A 147 -5.28 -15.25 16.99
N GLY A 148 -4.23 -14.69 16.38
CA GLY A 148 -3.57 -13.47 16.85
C GLY A 148 -4.36 -12.18 16.62
N GLY A 149 -5.37 -12.21 15.75
CA GLY A 149 -6.28 -11.10 15.48
C GLY A 149 -6.20 -10.51 14.08
N PHE A 150 -5.43 -11.12 13.16
CA PHE A 150 -5.48 -10.73 11.74
C PHE A 150 -6.83 -11.16 11.13
N ASN A 151 -7.53 -10.25 10.48
CA ASN A 151 -8.85 -10.49 9.88
C ASN A 151 -8.86 -10.27 8.36
N ARG A 152 -7.79 -9.68 7.79
CA ARG A 152 -7.60 -9.50 6.35
C ARG A 152 -6.23 -10.00 5.89
N ILE A 153 -6.15 -10.56 4.70
CA ILE A 153 -4.88 -11.03 4.10
C ILE A 153 -4.82 -10.72 2.61
N SER A 154 -3.65 -10.32 2.12
CA SER A 154 -3.38 -10.03 0.71
C SER A 154 -2.37 -11.01 0.13
N PHE A 155 -2.73 -11.71 -0.94
CA PHE A 155 -1.83 -12.65 -1.62
C PHE A 155 -1.33 -12.09 -2.95
N GLY A 156 -0.01 -12.02 -3.10
CA GLY A 156 0.61 -11.59 -4.36
C GLY A 156 0.50 -12.63 -5.47
N MET A 157 -0.56 -12.62 -6.27
CA MET A 157 -0.76 -13.54 -7.41
C MET A 157 0.00 -13.08 -8.66
N GLN A 158 -0.04 -11.79 -8.97
CA GLN A 158 0.56 -11.14 -10.14
C GLN A 158 -0.06 -11.59 -11.47
N SER A 159 0.03 -12.87 -11.82
CA SER A 159 -0.53 -13.44 -13.05
C SER A 159 -0.76 -14.95 -12.90
N ALA A 160 -1.76 -15.51 -13.60
CA ALA A 160 -1.93 -16.96 -13.72
C ALA A 160 -1.03 -17.59 -14.81
N ARG A 161 -0.25 -16.78 -15.52
CA ARG A 161 0.47 -17.18 -16.74
C ARG A 161 1.95 -17.31 -16.47
N GLN A 162 2.46 -18.53 -16.59
CA GLN A 162 3.84 -18.86 -16.22
C GLN A 162 4.90 -18.02 -16.95
N HIS A 163 4.68 -17.71 -18.23
CA HIS A 163 5.64 -16.90 -18.99
C HIS A 163 5.65 -15.43 -18.51
N VAL A 164 4.50 -14.88 -18.09
CA VAL A 164 4.38 -13.55 -17.48
C VAL A 164 5.09 -13.53 -16.13
N LEU A 165 4.82 -14.51 -15.28
CA LEU A 165 5.49 -14.65 -13.98
C LEU A 165 7.02 -14.73 -14.11
N LYS A 166 7.52 -15.41 -15.14
CA LYS A 166 8.96 -15.47 -15.44
C LYS A 166 9.56 -14.11 -15.79
N VAL A 167 8.82 -13.24 -16.47
CA VAL A 167 9.28 -11.86 -16.75
C VAL A 167 9.36 -11.04 -15.46
N LEU A 168 8.43 -11.27 -14.54
CA LEU A 168 8.35 -10.63 -13.23
C LEU A 168 9.31 -11.25 -12.18
N ASP A 169 10.10 -12.26 -12.54
CA ASP A 169 10.96 -13.04 -11.65
C ASP A 169 10.21 -13.67 -10.46
N ARG A 170 8.93 -14.02 -10.68
CA ARG A 170 8.07 -14.72 -9.71
C ARG A 170 8.18 -16.23 -9.90
N THR A 171 8.31 -16.94 -8.78
CA THR A 171 8.57 -18.39 -8.77
C THR A 171 7.40 -19.23 -8.26
N HIS A 172 6.25 -18.62 -7.92
CA HIS A 172 5.14 -19.38 -7.37
C HIS A 172 4.48 -20.27 -8.43
N THR A 173 3.92 -21.38 -7.97
CA THR A 173 3.30 -22.38 -8.84
C THR A 173 1.89 -21.93 -9.25
N PRO A 174 1.49 -22.04 -10.54
CA PRO A 174 0.10 -21.81 -10.94
C PRO A 174 -0.87 -22.63 -10.09
N GLY A 175 -1.94 -22.02 -9.58
CA GLY A 175 -2.90 -22.66 -8.66
C GLY A 175 -2.60 -22.48 -7.17
N ARG A 176 -1.36 -22.09 -6.79
CA ARG A 176 -1.01 -21.87 -5.37
C ARG A 176 -1.76 -20.67 -4.76
N PRO A 177 -1.83 -19.48 -5.40
CA PRO A 177 -2.62 -18.36 -4.88
C PRO A 177 -4.08 -18.72 -4.61
N GLU A 178 -4.71 -19.48 -5.50
CA GLU A 178 -6.10 -19.91 -5.40
C GLU A 178 -6.31 -20.85 -4.21
N ALA A 179 -5.37 -21.79 -3.99
CA ALA A 179 -5.36 -22.63 -2.79
C ALA A 179 -5.20 -21.79 -1.51
N CYS A 180 -4.34 -20.76 -1.50
CA CYS A 180 -4.20 -19.86 -0.35
C CYS A 180 -5.51 -19.14 -0.01
N VAL A 181 -6.29 -18.73 -1.01
CA VAL A 181 -7.60 -18.10 -0.77
C VAL A 181 -8.54 -19.07 -0.05
N ALA A 182 -8.62 -20.31 -0.53
CA ALA A 182 -9.44 -21.34 0.11
C ALA A 182 -8.96 -21.65 1.54
N GLU A 183 -7.65 -21.78 1.75
CA GLU A 183 -7.03 -21.99 3.07
C GLU A 183 -7.32 -20.85 4.04
N ALA A 184 -7.16 -19.60 3.61
CA ALA A 184 -7.44 -18.41 4.41
C ALA A 184 -8.92 -18.33 4.82
N ARG A 185 -9.84 -18.58 3.88
CA ARG A 185 -11.28 -18.64 4.19
C ARG A 185 -11.60 -19.77 5.16
N ALA A 186 -10.99 -20.95 5.00
CA ALA A 186 -11.24 -22.11 5.86
C ALA A 186 -10.85 -21.85 7.32
N VAL A 187 -9.79 -21.07 7.58
CA VAL A 187 -9.39 -20.70 8.95
C VAL A 187 -10.16 -19.49 9.50
N GLY A 188 -11.00 -18.84 8.67
CA GLY A 188 -11.90 -17.78 9.09
C GLY A 188 -11.40 -16.35 8.87
N PHE A 189 -10.48 -16.10 7.92
CA PHE A 189 -10.23 -14.73 7.46
C PHE A 189 -11.52 -14.13 6.87
N GLU A 190 -11.82 -12.90 7.27
CA GLU A 190 -13.03 -12.19 6.86
C GLU A 190 -12.87 -11.65 5.44
N HIS A 191 -11.68 -11.12 5.14
CA HIS A 191 -11.34 -10.50 3.86
C HIS A 191 -10.06 -11.11 3.26
N VAL A 192 -10.11 -11.43 1.98
CA VAL A 192 -9.00 -12.01 1.22
C VAL A 192 -8.85 -11.29 -0.11
N ASN A 193 -7.66 -10.72 -0.33
CA ASN A 193 -7.29 -10.07 -1.57
C ASN A 193 -6.33 -10.92 -2.42
N LEU A 194 -6.46 -10.79 -3.75
CA LEU A 194 -5.42 -11.18 -4.71
C LEU A 194 -4.88 -9.93 -5.42
N ASP A 195 -3.56 -9.72 -5.35
CA ASP A 195 -2.86 -8.66 -6.09
C ASP A 195 -2.44 -9.18 -7.46
N LEU A 196 -2.80 -8.46 -8.52
CA LEU A 196 -2.43 -8.73 -9.92
C LEU A 196 -1.64 -7.55 -10.52
N ILE A 197 -0.81 -7.86 -11.52
CA ILE A 197 -0.07 -6.87 -12.30
C ILE A 197 -0.35 -7.08 -13.78
N TYR A 198 -0.87 -6.05 -14.45
CA TYR A 198 -1.10 -6.06 -15.90
C TYR A 198 -0.11 -5.16 -16.63
N GLY A 199 0.01 -5.39 -17.94
CA GLY A 199 0.94 -4.65 -18.79
C GLY A 199 2.38 -5.18 -18.68
N THR A 200 2.56 -6.45 -18.33
CA THR A 200 3.88 -7.07 -18.31
C THR A 200 4.40 -7.27 -19.73
N PRO A 201 5.68 -6.98 -20.05
CA PRO A 201 6.21 -7.19 -21.39
C PRO A 201 6.00 -8.62 -21.91
N GLY A 202 5.37 -8.73 -23.08
CA GLY A 202 5.04 -10.01 -23.71
C GLY A 202 3.73 -10.66 -23.23
N GLU A 203 3.05 -10.10 -22.24
CA GLU A 203 1.68 -10.49 -21.87
C GLU A 203 0.71 -10.10 -22.98
N SER A 204 -0.21 -11.00 -23.34
CA SER A 204 -1.33 -10.72 -24.24
C SER A 204 -2.63 -10.42 -23.48
N ASP A 205 -3.65 -9.93 -24.17
CA ASP A 205 -4.95 -9.67 -23.54
C ASP A 205 -5.66 -10.97 -23.12
N ASP A 206 -5.41 -12.08 -23.81
CA ASP A 206 -5.90 -13.40 -23.42
C ASP A 206 -5.21 -13.89 -22.14
N ASP A 207 -3.92 -13.60 -21.98
CA ASP A 207 -3.18 -13.89 -20.75
C ASP A 207 -3.70 -13.08 -19.55
N TRP A 208 -4.04 -11.81 -19.79
CA TRP A 208 -4.64 -10.94 -18.79
C TRP A 208 -6.03 -11.42 -18.38
N ARG A 209 -6.92 -11.70 -19.35
CA ARG A 209 -8.24 -12.28 -19.08
C ARG A 209 -8.16 -13.61 -18.32
N ALA A 210 -7.25 -14.49 -18.72
CA ALA A 210 -7.05 -15.76 -18.01
C ALA A 210 -6.59 -15.57 -16.55
N SER A 211 -5.84 -14.50 -16.25
CA SER A 211 -5.43 -14.17 -14.89
C SER A 211 -6.60 -13.63 -14.06
N LEU A 212 -7.45 -12.78 -14.65
CA LEU A 212 -8.68 -12.31 -14.03
C LEU A 212 -9.66 -13.46 -13.77
N ASP A 213 -9.85 -14.35 -14.74
CA ASP A 213 -10.72 -15.54 -14.61
C ASP A 213 -10.26 -16.46 -13.48
N ALA A 214 -8.94 -16.68 -13.36
CA ALA A 214 -8.36 -17.47 -12.27
C ALA A 214 -8.56 -16.78 -10.90
N ALA A 215 -8.36 -15.46 -10.82
CA ALA A 215 -8.60 -14.70 -9.60
C ALA A 215 -10.08 -14.76 -9.18
N LEU A 216 -11.01 -14.54 -10.11
CA LEU A 216 -12.45 -14.66 -9.86
C LEU A 216 -12.83 -16.08 -9.43
N GLY A 217 -12.28 -17.09 -10.10
CA GLY A 217 -12.49 -18.51 -9.78
C GLY A 217 -12.02 -18.90 -8.38
N ALA A 218 -11.02 -18.22 -7.82
CA ALA A 218 -10.56 -18.40 -6.45
C ALA A 218 -11.53 -17.82 -5.39
N GLY A 219 -12.41 -16.91 -5.79
CA GLY A 219 -13.41 -16.28 -4.92
C GLY A 219 -12.84 -15.38 -3.81
N PRO A 220 -11.87 -14.48 -4.07
CA PRO A 220 -11.57 -13.39 -3.13
C PRO A 220 -12.77 -12.43 -3.05
N ASP A 221 -12.82 -11.59 -2.03
CA ASP A 221 -13.79 -10.49 -1.94
C ASP A 221 -13.18 -9.12 -2.30
N HIS A 222 -11.87 -9.09 -2.55
CA HIS A 222 -11.12 -7.94 -2.99
C HIS A 222 -10.10 -8.33 -4.07
N VAL A 223 -9.92 -7.48 -5.07
CA VAL A 223 -8.89 -7.63 -6.11
C VAL A 223 -8.18 -6.30 -6.28
N SER A 224 -6.85 -6.33 -6.18
CA SER A 224 -5.99 -5.23 -6.62
C SER A 224 -5.43 -5.55 -8.00
N ALA A 225 -5.55 -4.66 -8.97
CA ALA A 225 -4.93 -4.79 -10.29
C ALA A 225 -4.10 -3.55 -10.61
N TYR A 226 -2.78 -3.70 -10.61
CA TYR A 226 -1.82 -2.62 -10.82
C TYR A 226 -1.25 -2.66 -12.24
N ALA A 227 -1.10 -1.49 -12.86
CA ALA A 227 -0.24 -1.36 -14.03
C ALA A 227 1.20 -1.66 -13.62
N LEU A 228 1.94 -2.42 -14.43
CA LEU A 228 3.38 -2.57 -14.24
C LEU A 228 4.08 -1.23 -14.48
N ILE A 229 4.57 -0.61 -13.41
CA ILE A 229 5.39 0.60 -13.49
C ILE A 229 6.87 0.18 -13.57
N VAL A 230 7.58 0.69 -14.58
CA VAL A 230 9.01 0.44 -14.75
C VAL A 230 9.82 1.54 -14.08
N GLU A 231 10.23 1.27 -12.85
CA GLU A 231 10.97 2.24 -12.04
C GLU A 231 12.47 2.27 -12.38
N GLU A 232 13.06 3.47 -12.39
CA GLU A 232 14.48 3.64 -12.62
C GLU A 232 15.30 2.93 -11.52
N GLY A 233 16.34 2.20 -11.94
CA GLY A 233 17.21 1.45 -11.03
C GLY A 233 16.80 -0.01 -10.81
N THR A 234 15.61 -0.41 -11.25
CA THR A 234 15.18 -1.82 -11.23
C THR A 234 15.95 -2.67 -12.26
N GLN A 235 15.94 -4.00 -12.08
CA GLN A 235 16.54 -4.91 -13.06
C GLN A 235 15.76 -4.90 -14.37
N LEU A 236 14.43 -4.81 -14.31
CA LEU A 236 13.56 -4.72 -15.48
C LEU A 236 13.89 -3.47 -16.31
N ALA A 237 14.01 -2.29 -15.70
CA ALA A 237 14.43 -1.07 -16.40
C ALA A 237 15.79 -1.24 -17.09
N ARG A 238 16.75 -1.93 -16.44
CA ARG A 238 18.05 -2.24 -17.06
C ARG A 238 17.92 -3.17 -18.28
N ARG A 239 17.05 -4.18 -18.23
CA ARG A 239 16.80 -5.10 -19.34
C ARG A 239 16.14 -4.37 -20.53
N ILE A 240 15.17 -3.51 -20.23
CA ILE A 240 14.48 -2.69 -21.24
C ILE A 240 15.47 -1.74 -21.94
N ARG A 241 16.32 -1.03 -21.19
CA ARG A 241 17.35 -0.16 -21.77
C ARG A 241 18.37 -0.90 -22.64
N ARG A 242 18.61 -2.20 -22.39
CA ARG A 242 19.47 -3.04 -23.22
C ARG A 242 18.74 -3.67 -24.42
N GLY A 243 17.44 -3.43 -24.57
CA GLY A 243 16.63 -4.04 -25.63
C GLY A 243 16.34 -5.53 -25.44
N GLU A 244 16.55 -6.07 -24.24
CA GLU A 244 16.29 -7.49 -23.94
C GLU A 244 14.81 -7.79 -23.70
N VAL A 245 14.03 -6.76 -23.34
CA VAL A 245 12.60 -6.79 -23.06
C VAL A 245 12.00 -5.49 -23.60
N PRO A 246 10.85 -5.49 -24.30
CA PRO A 246 10.23 -4.25 -24.75
C PRO A 246 9.63 -3.46 -23.58
N MET A 247 9.52 -2.14 -23.74
CA MET A 247 8.67 -1.31 -22.88
C MET A 247 7.20 -1.55 -23.26
N THR A 248 6.31 -1.57 -22.29
CA THR A 248 4.86 -1.64 -22.55
C THR A 248 4.34 -0.24 -22.89
N ASP A 249 3.42 -0.17 -23.85
CA ASP A 249 2.78 1.07 -24.28
C ASP A 249 1.69 1.50 -23.27
N ASP A 250 1.53 2.80 -23.05
CA ASP A 250 0.50 3.34 -22.15
C ASP A 250 -0.92 3.01 -22.65
N ASP A 251 -1.13 2.93 -23.97
CA ASP A 251 -2.42 2.50 -24.54
C ASP A 251 -2.74 1.04 -24.17
N VAL A 252 -1.73 0.17 -24.10
CA VAL A 252 -1.91 -1.22 -23.64
C VAL A 252 -2.26 -1.27 -22.15
N HIS A 253 -1.68 -0.39 -21.33
CA HIS A 253 -2.08 -0.27 -19.94
C HIS A 253 -3.52 0.22 -19.80
N ALA A 254 -3.94 1.20 -20.59
CA ALA A 254 -5.31 1.71 -20.59
C ALA A 254 -6.32 0.63 -21.03
N ASP A 255 -6.04 -0.10 -22.11
CA ASP A 255 -6.91 -1.18 -22.59
C ASP A 255 -7.05 -2.29 -21.54
N ARG A 256 -5.97 -2.67 -20.85
CA ARG A 256 -6.02 -3.71 -19.80
C ARG A 256 -6.71 -3.26 -18.53
N TYR A 257 -6.62 -1.98 -18.19
CA TYR A 257 -7.45 -1.41 -17.13
C TYR A 257 -8.93 -1.51 -17.47
N LEU A 258 -9.32 -1.19 -18.71
CA LEU A 258 -10.70 -1.33 -19.17
C LEU A 258 -11.18 -2.78 -19.14
N ILE A 259 -10.33 -3.75 -19.54
CA ILE A 259 -10.63 -5.19 -19.42
C ILE A 259 -10.85 -5.56 -17.96
N ALA A 260 -10.00 -5.09 -17.04
CA ALA A 260 -10.12 -5.38 -15.62
C ALA A 260 -11.43 -4.83 -15.05
N ASP A 261 -11.75 -3.55 -15.32
CA ASP A 261 -12.98 -2.91 -14.85
C ASP A 261 -14.22 -3.61 -15.40
N GLU A 262 -14.24 -3.98 -16.69
CA GLU A 262 -15.34 -4.73 -17.31
C GLU A 262 -15.55 -6.09 -16.65
N VAL A 263 -14.49 -6.90 -16.55
CA VAL A 263 -14.57 -8.28 -16.03
C VAL A 263 -14.92 -8.30 -14.55
N LEU A 264 -14.28 -7.46 -13.73
CA LEU A 264 -14.52 -7.40 -12.29
C LEU A 264 -15.92 -6.83 -12.00
N SER A 265 -16.33 -5.77 -12.68
CA SER A 265 -17.69 -5.21 -12.53
C SER A 265 -18.76 -6.19 -12.97
N GLY A 266 -18.55 -6.91 -14.08
CA GLY A 266 -19.43 -7.98 -14.54
C GLY A 266 -19.57 -9.14 -13.55
N ALA A 267 -18.56 -9.36 -12.71
CA ALA A 267 -18.56 -10.35 -11.65
C ALA A 267 -19.10 -9.83 -10.29
N GLY A 268 -19.57 -8.58 -10.23
CA GLY A 268 -20.15 -7.98 -9.03
C GLY A 268 -19.15 -7.31 -8.08
N PHE A 269 -17.94 -7.00 -8.55
CA PHE A 269 -17.00 -6.17 -7.82
C PHE A 269 -17.20 -4.69 -8.17
N ASP A 270 -17.15 -3.81 -7.18
CA ASP A 270 -17.22 -2.37 -7.35
C ASP A 270 -15.83 -1.75 -7.25
N TRP A 271 -15.44 -0.96 -8.26
CA TRP A 271 -14.27 -0.08 -8.17
C TRP A 271 -14.48 0.95 -7.05
N TYR A 272 -13.51 1.08 -6.13
CA TYR A 272 -13.61 2.06 -5.04
C TYR A 272 -12.41 3.00 -4.95
N GLU A 273 -11.24 2.61 -5.47
CA GLU A 273 -10.06 3.48 -5.62
C GLU A 273 -9.09 2.95 -6.67
N VAL A 274 -8.24 3.83 -7.23
CA VAL A 274 -7.23 3.60 -8.29
C VAL A 274 -7.23 2.20 -8.91
N SER A 275 -6.62 1.25 -8.20
CA SER A 275 -6.30 -0.10 -8.66
C SER A 275 -7.08 -1.18 -7.91
N ASN A 276 -8.19 -0.86 -7.24
CA ASN A 276 -8.84 -1.75 -6.29
C ASN A 276 -10.35 -1.85 -6.48
N TRP A 277 -10.82 -3.09 -6.45
CA TRP A 277 -12.22 -3.48 -6.56
C TRP A 277 -12.60 -4.42 -5.41
N ALA A 278 -13.81 -4.29 -4.88
CA ALA A 278 -14.31 -5.14 -3.81
C ALA A 278 -15.78 -5.53 -4.05
N THR A 279 -16.19 -6.71 -3.59
CA THR A 279 -17.59 -7.17 -3.74
C THR A 279 -18.57 -6.47 -2.78
N SER A 280 -18.06 -5.77 -1.77
CA SER A 280 -18.86 -5.05 -0.79
C SER A 280 -18.07 -3.91 -0.17
N ALA A 281 -18.77 -2.99 0.53
CA ALA A 281 -18.12 -1.92 1.29
C ALA A 281 -17.19 -2.47 2.39
N ALA A 282 -17.54 -3.60 3.02
CA ALA A 282 -16.70 -4.24 4.04
C ALA A 282 -15.42 -4.85 3.46
N GLY A 283 -15.44 -5.30 2.21
CA GLY A 283 -14.27 -5.87 1.53
C GLY A 283 -13.23 -4.83 1.08
N ARG A 284 -13.55 -3.53 1.12
CA ARG A 284 -12.62 -2.45 0.76
C ARG A 284 -11.47 -2.40 1.77
N CYS A 285 -10.25 -2.14 1.30
CA CYS A 285 -9.11 -1.91 2.18
C CYS A 285 -9.27 -0.59 2.94
N LEU A 286 -9.64 -0.64 4.22
CA LEU A 286 -9.78 0.56 5.04
C LEU A 286 -8.44 1.26 5.22
N HIS A 287 -7.33 0.51 5.32
CA HIS A 287 -5.99 1.10 5.42
C HIS A 287 -5.62 1.95 4.19
N ASN A 288 -5.96 1.50 2.98
CA ASN A 288 -5.74 2.29 1.76
C ASN A 288 -6.61 3.56 1.77
N GLU A 289 -7.89 3.43 2.10
CA GLU A 289 -8.80 4.58 2.14
C GLU A 289 -8.35 5.63 3.16
N LEU A 290 -7.75 5.24 4.28
CA LEU A 290 -7.15 6.16 5.25
C LEU A 290 -6.02 6.99 4.63
N TYR A 291 -5.14 6.39 3.83
CA TYR A 291 -4.11 7.12 3.11
C TYR A 291 -4.70 8.06 2.08
N TRP A 292 -5.66 7.60 1.28
CA TRP A 292 -6.33 8.44 0.29
C TRP A 292 -7.08 9.63 0.90
N ARG A 293 -7.55 9.50 2.14
CA ARG A 293 -8.25 10.56 2.87
C ARG A 293 -7.34 11.43 3.75
N GLY A 294 -6.02 11.21 3.72
CA GLY A 294 -5.06 11.99 4.49
C GLY A 294 -5.22 11.85 6.01
N ALA A 295 -5.61 10.66 6.47
CA ALA A 295 -5.70 10.35 7.89
C ALA A 295 -4.32 10.32 8.58
N ASP A 296 -4.29 10.04 9.89
CA ASP A 296 -3.03 9.89 10.61
C ASP A 296 -2.56 8.43 10.56
N TRP A 297 -1.26 8.21 10.37
CA TRP A 297 -0.65 6.90 10.50
C TRP A 297 0.78 6.96 11.01
N TRP A 298 1.14 5.92 11.76
CA TRP A 298 2.53 5.65 12.14
C TRP A 298 3.07 4.47 11.33
N GLY A 299 4.08 4.74 10.50
CA GLY A 299 4.85 3.72 9.79
C GLY A 299 6.06 3.30 10.61
N ALA A 300 6.07 2.04 11.06
CA ALA A 300 7.20 1.44 11.76
C ALA A 300 7.97 0.46 10.85
N GLY A 301 9.29 0.45 10.99
CA GLY A 301 10.22 -0.37 10.23
C GLY A 301 11.13 0.44 9.28
N PRO A 302 12.17 -0.20 8.71
CA PRO A 302 13.15 0.47 7.85
C PRO A 302 12.50 1.02 6.58
N GLY A 303 12.72 2.29 6.28
CA GLY A 303 12.14 2.97 5.12
C GLY A 303 10.62 3.20 5.20
N ALA A 304 9.98 2.91 6.33
CA ALA A 304 8.56 3.22 6.53
C ALA A 304 8.32 4.74 6.53
N HIS A 305 7.17 5.15 5.99
CA HIS A 305 6.71 6.53 5.99
C HIS A 305 5.54 6.69 6.96
N SER A 306 5.47 7.86 7.61
CA SER A 306 4.43 8.22 8.56
C SER A 306 3.84 9.58 8.23
N HIS A 307 2.63 9.83 8.71
CA HIS A 307 1.99 11.15 8.61
C HIS A 307 1.06 11.37 9.81
N VAL A 308 1.28 12.46 10.55
CA VAL A 308 0.39 12.86 11.65
C VAL A 308 0.15 14.35 11.59
N GLY A 309 -1.11 14.76 11.42
CA GLY A 309 -1.53 16.17 11.47
C GLY A 309 -0.76 17.09 10.52
N GLY A 310 -0.40 16.60 9.32
CA GLY A 310 0.36 17.32 8.31
C GLY A 310 1.87 17.35 8.53
N VAL A 311 2.40 16.46 9.37
CA VAL A 311 3.84 16.20 9.47
C VAL A 311 4.09 14.84 8.85
N ARG A 312 4.89 14.79 7.78
CA ARG A 312 5.30 13.55 7.11
C ARG A 312 6.75 13.24 7.43
N TRP A 313 7.10 12.00 7.74
CA TRP A 313 8.50 11.62 7.93
C TRP A 313 8.76 10.20 7.44
N TRP A 314 10.04 9.86 7.28
CA TRP A 314 10.47 8.57 6.74
C TRP A 314 11.69 8.04 7.46
N ASN A 315 11.66 6.75 7.75
CA ASN A 315 12.75 6.07 8.45
C ASN A 315 13.95 5.81 7.54
N VAL A 316 15.13 5.65 8.13
CA VAL A 316 16.31 5.17 7.41
C VAL A 316 16.03 3.81 6.73
N LYS A 317 16.48 3.64 5.50
CA LYS A 317 16.17 2.45 4.67
C LYS A 317 16.82 1.16 5.18
N HIS A 318 18.08 1.22 5.62
CA HIS A 318 18.85 0.03 5.94
C HIS A 318 18.48 -0.55 7.32
N PRO A 319 18.11 -1.85 7.43
CA PRO A 319 17.65 -2.45 8.68
C PRO A 319 18.64 -2.30 9.84
N GLY A 320 19.94 -2.43 9.59
CA GLY A 320 20.96 -2.26 10.63
C GLY A 320 21.08 -0.82 11.16
N ALA A 321 20.87 0.19 10.31
CA ALA A 321 20.90 1.59 10.74
C ALA A 321 19.65 1.94 11.55
N TYR A 322 18.50 1.42 11.11
CA TYR A 322 17.22 1.49 11.81
C TYR A 322 17.31 0.88 13.21
N ALA A 323 17.78 -0.36 13.33
CA ALA A 323 17.95 -1.04 14.61
C ALA A 323 18.97 -0.31 15.52
N GLY A 324 20.07 0.19 14.94
CA GLY A 324 21.07 0.95 15.68
C GLY A 324 20.55 2.26 16.27
N ALA A 325 19.65 2.97 15.59
CA ALA A 325 19.03 4.19 16.10
C ALA A 325 18.14 3.88 17.32
N LEU A 326 17.26 2.88 17.20
CA LEU A 326 16.34 2.48 18.27
C LEU A 326 17.09 1.91 19.50
N ALA A 327 18.12 1.10 19.28
CA ALA A 327 18.96 0.59 20.36
C ALA A 327 19.69 1.71 21.13
N ALA A 328 19.96 2.84 20.48
CA ALA A 328 20.51 4.04 21.12
C ALA A 328 19.44 4.95 21.75
N GLY A 329 18.16 4.54 21.74
CA GLY A 329 17.04 5.33 22.25
C GLY A 329 16.70 6.55 21.39
N ARG A 330 17.06 6.53 20.09
CA ARG A 330 16.83 7.64 19.16
C ARG A 330 15.83 7.25 18.07
N SER A 331 15.15 8.25 17.53
CA SER A 331 14.26 8.11 16.37
C SER A 331 15.02 7.56 15.16
N PRO A 332 14.44 6.59 14.44
CA PRO A 332 14.99 6.10 13.18
C PRO A 332 14.69 7.02 11.98
N GLY A 333 14.02 8.15 12.20
CA GLY A 333 13.66 9.11 11.15
C GLY A 333 14.87 9.68 10.42
N ALA A 334 14.93 9.47 9.09
CA ALA A 334 15.95 10.02 8.21
C ALA A 334 15.66 11.46 7.79
N GLY A 335 14.40 11.84 7.69
CA GLY A 335 13.95 13.18 7.34
C GLY A 335 12.45 13.36 7.54
N ARG A 336 12.00 14.61 7.59
CA ARG A 336 10.60 15.00 7.67
C ARG A 336 10.28 16.21 6.80
N GLU A 337 8.98 16.37 6.56
CA GLU A 337 8.34 17.48 5.87
C GLU A 337 7.18 18.01 6.73
N LEU A 338 7.04 19.33 6.77
CA LEU A 338 5.91 20.02 7.40
C LEU A 338 5.00 20.57 6.30
N LEU A 339 3.84 19.95 6.12
CA LEU A 339 2.91 20.31 5.06
C LEU A 339 2.22 21.63 5.39
N SER A 340 2.33 22.60 4.48
CA SER A 340 1.55 23.83 4.54
C SER A 340 0.07 23.56 4.29
N GLU A 341 -0.78 24.55 4.59
CA GLU A 341 -2.21 24.46 4.25
C GLU A 341 -2.45 24.30 2.75
N GLU A 342 -1.54 24.82 1.92
CA GLU A 342 -1.61 24.63 0.47
C GLU A 342 -1.24 23.21 0.08
N ASP A 343 -0.16 22.66 0.63
CA ASP A 343 0.24 21.27 0.35
C ASP A 343 -0.90 20.31 0.73
N ARG A 344 -1.51 20.52 1.89
CA ARG A 344 -2.68 19.74 2.34
C ARG A 344 -3.86 19.88 1.39
N ARG A 345 -4.15 21.08 0.87
CA ARG A 345 -5.23 21.28 -0.12
C ARG A 345 -4.94 20.51 -1.41
N VAL A 346 -3.72 20.63 -1.93
CA VAL A 346 -3.27 19.96 -3.17
C VAL A 346 -3.31 18.45 -3.00
N GLU A 347 -2.81 17.92 -1.89
CA GLU A 347 -2.83 16.49 -1.59
C GLU A 347 -4.26 15.96 -1.51
N ARG A 348 -5.19 16.69 -0.89
CA ARG A 348 -6.61 16.30 -0.88
C ARG A 348 -7.20 16.21 -2.29
N ILE A 349 -6.87 17.15 -3.19
CA ILE A 349 -7.31 17.08 -4.58
C ILE A 349 -6.69 15.86 -5.29
N LEU A 350 -5.38 15.67 -5.14
CA LEU A 350 -4.62 14.58 -5.76
C LEU A 350 -5.12 13.19 -5.32
N LEU A 351 -5.31 13.02 -4.01
CA LEU A 351 -5.61 11.74 -3.38
C LEU A 351 -7.11 11.42 -3.42
N GLU A 352 -7.99 12.36 -3.05
CA GLU A 352 -9.42 12.07 -2.99
C GLU A 352 -10.06 11.89 -4.38
N LEU A 353 -9.51 12.52 -5.44
CA LEU A 353 -10.04 12.35 -6.81
C LEU A 353 -9.88 10.91 -7.33
N ARG A 354 -8.97 10.14 -6.73
CA ARG A 354 -8.71 8.73 -7.03
C ARG A 354 -9.65 7.76 -6.32
N LEU A 355 -10.51 8.25 -5.44
CA LEU A 355 -11.56 7.49 -4.78
C LEU A 355 -12.85 7.54 -5.60
N ARG A 356 -13.71 6.53 -5.45
CA ARG A 356 -15.09 6.54 -5.99
C ARG A 356 -15.88 7.77 -5.55
N GLU A 357 -15.60 8.26 -4.35
CA GLU A 357 -16.26 9.44 -3.82
C GLU A 357 -15.75 10.76 -4.45
N GLY A 358 -14.56 10.76 -5.03
CA GLY A 358 -13.93 11.96 -5.59
C GLY A 358 -13.61 13.04 -4.54
N CYS A 359 -13.34 14.27 -4.98
CA CYS A 359 -13.01 15.39 -4.09
C CYS A 359 -14.10 16.48 -4.09
N PRO A 360 -14.30 17.24 -2.99
CA PRO A 360 -15.21 18.37 -2.97
C PRO A 360 -14.77 19.51 -3.91
N LEU A 361 -15.70 20.08 -4.68
CA LEU A 361 -15.44 21.25 -5.54
C LEU A 361 -15.04 22.48 -4.73
N SER A 362 -15.38 22.54 -3.44
CA SER A 362 -14.96 23.62 -2.53
C SER A 362 -13.45 23.68 -2.28
N LEU A 363 -12.69 22.63 -2.63
CA LEU A 363 -11.22 22.64 -2.59
C LEU A 363 -10.60 23.41 -3.76
N LEU A 364 -11.36 23.60 -4.84
CA LEU A 364 -10.86 24.16 -6.09
C LEU A 364 -10.97 25.67 -6.07
N ARG A 365 -9.90 26.36 -6.47
CA ARG A 365 -9.94 27.81 -6.73
C ARG A 365 -10.65 28.10 -8.05
N ALA A 366 -10.75 29.39 -8.41
CA ALA A 366 -11.47 29.81 -9.61
C ALA A 366 -11.00 29.11 -10.89
N GLU A 367 -9.69 28.92 -11.05
CA GLU A 367 -9.08 28.24 -12.20
C GLU A 367 -9.38 26.74 -12.19
N GLY A 368 -9.18 26.06 -11.06
CA GLY A 368 -9.57 24.67 -10.86
C GLY A 368 -11.06 24.40 -11.08
N LEU A 369 -11.95 25.31 -10.66
CA LEU A 369 -13.38 25.22 -10.94
C LEU A 369 -13.69 25.33 -12.44
N ALA A 370 -12.99 26.22 -13.15
CA ALA A 370 -13.12 26.33 -14.60
C ALA A 370 -12.59 25.06 -15.30
N ALA A 371 -11.48 24.49 -14.83
CA ALA A 371 -10.97 23.21 -15.31
C ALA A 371 -11.95 22.06 -15.06
N ALA A 372 -12.53 21.98 -13.87
CA ALA A 372 -13.54 20.96 -13.54
C ALA A 372 -14.79 21.07 -14.44
N ARG A 373 -15.23 22.28 -14.81
CA ARG A 373 -16.31 22.45 -15.80
C ARG A 373 -15.95 21.90 -17.18
N ARG A 374 -14.71 22.12 -17.64
CA ARG A 374 -14.20 21.58 -18.91
C ARG A 374 -14.11 20.06 -18.86
N ALA A 375 -13.47 19.51 -17.83
CA ALA A 375 -13.34 18.06 -17.62
C ALA A 375 -14.72 17.36 -17.59
N ARG A 376 -15.73 17.98 -16.97
CA ARG A 376 -17.11 17.48 -17.04
C ARG A 376 -17.69 17.52 -18.46
N ALA A 377 -17.53 18.65 -19.17
CA ALA A 377 -18.02 18.78 -20.55
C ALA A 377 -17.37 17.76 -21.51
N GLU A 378 -16.13 17.37 -21.21
CA GLU A 378 -15.37 16.35 -21.92
C GLU A 378 -15.71 14.91 -21.48
N GLY A 379 -16.59 14.73 -20.48
CA GLY A 379 -16.98 13.41 -19.97
C GLY A 379 -15.92 12.73 -19.09
N LEU A 380 -15.00 13.49 -18.50
CA LEU A 380 -14.02 13.00 -17.53
C LEU A 380 -14.54 13.06 -16.09
N LEU A 381 -15.54 13.89 -15.81
CA LEU A 381 -16.22 13.97 -14.52
C LEU A 381 -17.71 13.60 -14.62
N GLU A 382 -18.21 12.88 -13.63
CA GLU A 382 -19.61 12.48 -13.50
C GLU A 382 -20.54 13.69 -13.31
N SER A 383 -21.64 13.76 -14.07
CA SER A 383 -22.54 14.93 -14.02
C SER A 383 -23.40 15.01 -12.76
N GLY A 384 -23.82 13.87 -12.20
CA GLY A 384 -24.64 13.82 -10.99
C GLY A 384 -23.91 14.35 -9.75
N PRO A 385 -22.83 13.69 -9.30
CA PRO A 385 -21.99 14.16 -8.20
C PRO A 385 -21.47 15.60 -8.37
N TYR A 386 -21.20 16.01 -9.61
CA TYR A 386 -20.81 17.40 -9.88
C TYR A 386 -21.91 18.41 -9.50
N GLY A 387 -23.18 18.08 -9.75
CA GLY A 387 -24.32 18.88 -9.31
C GLY A 387 -24.47 18.95 -7.79
N GLU A 388 -23.93 17.96 -7.08
CA GLU A 388 -23.90 17.87 -5.61
C GLU A 388 -22.63 18.47 -5.00
N GLY A 389 -21.79 19.11 -5.82
CA GLY A 389 -20.59 19.80 -5.35
C GLY A 389 -19.33 18.94 -5.28
N ARG A 390 -19.25 17.82 -6.01
CA ARG A 390 -18.07 16.95 -6.03
C ARG A 390 -17.53 16.65 -7.42
N ALA A 391 -16.21 16.63 -7.56
CA ALA A 391 -15.53 16.13 -8.75
C ALA A 391 -15.29 14.62 -8.58
N VAL A 392 -16.01 13.80 -9.35
CA VAL A 392 -15.87 12.33 -9.37
C VAL A 392 -15.49 11.92 -10.79
N LEU A 393 -14.44 11.11 -10.93
CA LEU A 393 -13.98 10.64 -12.24
C LEU A 393 -14.97 9.63 -12.85
N THR A 394 -15.29 9.81 -14.13
CA THR A 394 -15.88 8.74 -14.95
C THR A 394 -14.83 7.66 -15.22
N LEU A 395 -15.21 6.50 -15.79
CA LEU A 395 -14.23 5.49 -16.23
C LEU A 395 -13.15 6.09 -17.16
N ARG A 396 -13.55 6.96 -18.10
CA ARG A 396 -12.60 7.69 -18.96
C ARG A 396 -11.74 8.67 -18.17
N GLY A 397 -12.31 9.32 -17.16
CA GLY A 397 -11.58 10.20 -16.25
C GLY A 397 -10.50 9.46 -15.44
N ARG A 398 -10.76 8.22 -15.02
CA ARG A 398 -9.78 7.39 -14.27
C ARG A 398 -8.51 7.13 -15.07
N LEU A 399 -8.65 6.87 -16.38
CA LEU A 399 -7.50 6.69 -17.29
C LEU A 399 -6.63 7.95 -17.42
N LEU A 400 -7.18 9.13 -17.14
CA LEU A 400 -6.52 10.43 -17.27
C LEU A 400 -6.39 11.16 -15.93
N ALA A 401 -6.44 10.42 -14.81
CA ALA A 401 -6.55 11.00 -13.47
C ALA A 401 -5.43 12.02 -13.18
N ASP A 402 -4.19 11.74 -13.58
CA ASP A 402 -3.05 12.65 -13.38
C ASP A 402 -3.21 13.98 -14.11
N ALA A 403 -3.67 13.94 -15.37
CA ALA A 403 -3.92 15.13 -16.15
C ALA A 403 -5.06 15.95 -15.55
N VAL A 404 -6.14 15.27 -15.11
CA VAL A 404 -7.27 15.94 -14.46
C VAL A 404 -6.83 16.58 -13.14
N VAL A 405 -6.07 15.88 -12.29
CA VAL A 405 -5.55 16.46 -11.03
C VAL A 405 -4.71 17.70 -11.31
N ARG A 406 -3.75 17.61 -12.23
CA ARG A 406 -2.86 18.74 -12.56
C ARG A 406 -3.66 19.98 -12.94
N ASP A 407 -4.69 19.81 -13.76
CA ASP A 407 -5.53 20.92 -14.22
C ASP A 407 -6.47 21.46 -13.12
N LEU A 408 -6.81 20.65 -12.12
CA LEU A 408 -7.69 21.03 -11.00
C LEU A 408 -6.94 21.74 -9.87
N VAL A 409 -5.64 21.49 -9.72
CA VAL A 409 -4.83 22.04 -8.62
C VAL A 409 -4.67 23.55 -8.69
N ASP A 410 -4.80 24.13 -9.89
CA ASP A 410 -4.55 25.52 -10.35
C ASP A 410 -3.18 25.77 -10.98
#